data_AF-A0ABC8KSR7-F1
#
_entry.id   AF-A0ABC8KSR7-F1
#
_cell.length_a   1.000
_cell.length_b   1.000
_cell.length_c   1.000
_cell.angle_alpha   90.00
_cell.angle_beta   90.00
_cell.angle_gamma   90.00
#
_symmetry.space_group_name_H-M   'P 1'
#
loop_
_entity.id
_entity.type
_entity.pdbx_description
1 polymer ?
#
loop_
_entity_poly.entity_id
_entity_poly.type
_entity_poly.pdbx_seq_one_letter_code
_entity_poly.pdbx_strand_id
1 'polypeptide(L)'
;MNSEEIQRKMADHERKVVELERRLVEYERKIVDFQLMHAEEMQRNLTDHEQKLVGLKREMDDYEQRIMDYELKRVRYERKIVRLENSLFYKEYEILSAKFTMVEALPELNAPCGSNPFEELIRTPGSLDEFIFHKACREAWDKEGKAGDEMEMSAEAVNLYRLWTGLINDEQWELYPAQGLYGLIENSDLEELQDKYGASLYNAIKTAWVEILLFRRTGVTLKPWNHDAGREQTLSELLELLPSTIEDLRSGH
;
A
#
# COMPACT_ATOMS: atom_id res chain seq x y z
N MET A 1 2.91 104.00 31.53
CA MET A 1 3.96 103.28 30.79
C MET A 1 4.68 104.31 29.93
N ASN A 2 5.99 104.53 30.11
CA ASN A 2 6.76 105.50 29.31
C ASN A 2 7.18 104.86 27.97
N SER A 3 7.40 105.66 26.92
CA SER A 3 7.74 105.21 25.56
C SER A 3 8.94 104.25 25.51
N GLU A 4 9.94 104.47 26.37
CA GLU A 4 11.12 103.60 26.49
C GLU A 4 10.78 102.18 26.99
N GLU A 5 9.78 102.06 27.85
CA GLU A 5 9.33 100.77 28.40
C GLU A 5 8.60 99.94 27.33
N ILE A 6 7.84 100.61 26.45
CA ILE A 6 7.22 100.00 25.27
C ILE A 6 8.29 99.50 24.31
N GLN A 7 9.29 100.32 23.98
CA GLN A 7 10.39 99.93 23.10
C GLN A 7 11.19 98.74 23.65
N ARG A 8 11.45 98.71 24.96
CA ARG A 8 12.12 97.56 25.60
C ARG A 8 11.30 96.28 25.50
N LYS A 9 9.97 96.35 25.73
CA LYS A 9 9.07 95.19 25.60
C LYS A 9 8.98 94.69 24.16
N MET A 10 8.94 95.59 23.17
CA MET A 10 8.95 95.21 21.75
C MET A 10 10.26 94.50 21.38
N ALA A 11 11.41 95.06 21.78
CA ALA A 11 12.70 94.42 21.52
C ALA A 11 12.85 93.04 22.20
N ASP A 12 12.26 92.84 23.37
CA ASP A 12 12.20 91.52 24.03
C ASP A 12 11.28 90.53 23.30
N HIS A 13 10.14 91.00 22.79
CA HIS A 13 9.24 90.19 21.96
C HIS A 13 9.90 89.80 20.64
N GLU A 14 10.58 90.72 19.95
CA GLU A 14 11.33 90.43 18.72
C GLU A 14 12.39 89.36 18.96
N ARG A 15 13.15 89.44 20.05
CA ARG A 15 14.12 88.38 20.41
C ARG A 15 13.44 87.03 20.64
N LYS A 16 12.31 87.01 21.33
CA LYS A 16 11.53 85.78 21.56
C LYS A 16 10.99 85.19 20.26
N VAL A 17 10.52 86.03 19.33
CA VAL A 17 10.07 85.59 18.01
C VAL A 17 11.21 84.95 17.24
N VAL A 18 12.38 85.60 17.16
CA VAL A 18 13.57 85.04 16.49
C VAL A 18 14.02 83.72 17.11
N GLU A 19 13.96 83.60 18.44
CA GLU A 19 14.29 82.35 19.13
C GLU A 19 13.28 81.23 18.83
N LEU A 20 11.98 81.55 18.81
CA LEU A 20 10.94 80.59 18.44
C LEU A 20 11.07 80.14 16.98
N GLU A 21 11.36 81.06 16.06
CA GLU A 21 11.63 80.75 14.65
C GLU A 21 12.82 79.80 14.50
N ARG A 22 13.93 80.05 15.22
CA ARG A 22 15.09 79.15 15.24
C ARG A 22 14.73 77.76 15.73
N ARG A 23 13.95 77.66 16.81
CA ARG A 23 13.49 76.37 17.35
C ARG A 23 12.55 75.65 16.39
N LEU A 24 11.71 76.39 15.66
CA LEU A 24 10.79 75.83 14.68
C LEU A 24 11.56 75.21 13.51
N VAL A 25 12.57 75.92 12.98
CA VAL A 25 13.49 75.38 11.96
C VAL A 25 14.22 74.13 12.46
N GLU A 26 14.64 74.11 13.73
CA GLU A 26 15.30 72.93 14.31
C GLU A 26 14.35 71.73 14.42
N TYR A 27 13.09 71.96 14.81
CA TYR A 27 12.07 70.90 14.85
C TYR A 27 11.72 70.38 13.45
N GLU A 28 11.57 71.26 12.46
CA GLU A 28 11.36 70.87 11.07
C GLU A 28 12.49 69.97 10.57
N ARG A 29 13.75 70.33 10.87
CA ARG A 29 14.90 69.49 10.54
C ARG A 29 14.83 68.12 11.20
N LYS A 30 14.50 68.05 12.50
CA LYS A 30 14.36 66.77 13.22
C LYS A 30 13.24 65.90 12.65
N ILE A 31 12.14 66.50 12.19
CA ILE A 31 11.04 65.78 11.54
C ILE A 31 11.53 65.17 10.22
N VAL A 32 12.24 65.94 9.39
CA VAL A 32 12.79 65.44 8.12
C VAL A 32 13.79 64.31 8.37
N ASP A 33 14.71 64.47 9.32
CA ASP A 33 15.70 63.45 9.67
C ASP A 33 15.02 62.16 10.16
N PHE A 34 13.99 62.28 11.00
CA PHE A 34 13.20 61.14 11.47
C PHE A 34 12.47 60.42 10.33
N GLN A 35 11.83 61.17 9.44
CA GLN A 35 11.13 60.61 8.28
C GLN A 35 12.09 59.88 7.34
N LEU A 36 13.28 60.45 7.10
CA LEU A 36 14.31 59.84 6.27
C LEU A 36 14.80 58.51 6.86
N MET A 37 15.15 58.50 8.16
CA MET A 37 15.60 57.28 8.83
C MET A 37 14.53 56.18 8.80
N HIS A 38 13.28 56.53 9.09
CA HIS A 38 12.19 55.56 9.10
C HIS A 38 11.89 55.00 7.69
N ALA A 39 11.96 55.85 6.65
CA ALA A 39 11.79 55.41 5.28
C ALA A 39 12.91 54.45 4.84
N GLU A 40 14.16 54.77 5.17
CA GLU A 40 15.32 53.91 4.89
C GLU A 40 15.22 52.56 5.61
N GLU A 41 14.84 52.55 6.89
CA GLU A 41 14.66 51.32 7.67
C GLU A 41 13.55 50.43 7.09
N MET A 42 12.39 51.03 6.77
CA MET A 42 11.29 50.31 6.14
C MET A 42 11.70 49.70 4.79
N GLN A 43 12.48 50.44 3.99
CA GLN A 43 12.94 49.97 2.70
C GLN A 43 13.96 48.84 2.81
N ARG A 44 14.86 48.87 3.80
CA ARG A 44 15.75 47.75 4.10
C ARG A 44 14.97 46.51 4.52
N ASN A 45 14.01 46.66 5.44
CA ASN A 45 13.17 45.56 5.89
C ASN A 45 12.37 44.92 4.74
N LEU A 46 11.80 45.75 3.85
CA LEU A 46 11.11 45.25 2.65
C LEU A 46 12.06 44.43 1.76
N THR A 47 13.26 44.95 1.51
CA THR A 47 14.27 44.27 0.69
C THR A 47 14.67 42.92 1.30
N ASP A 48 14.87 42.86 2.61
CA ASP A 48 15.21 41.62 3.33
C ASP A 48 14.07 40.59 3.25
N HIS A 49 12.82 41.04 3.37
CA HIS A 49 11.65 40.18 3.21
C HIS A 49 11.51 39.65 1.78
N GLU A 50 11.74 40.49 0.77
CA GLU A 50 11.74 40.06 -0.64
C GLU A 50 12.80 38.99 -0.90
N GLN A 51 14.02 39.18 -0.38
CA GLN A 51 15.08 38.18 -0.51
C GLN A 51 14.72 36.85 0.15
N LYS A 52 14.11 36.88 1.34
CA LYS A 52 13.60 35.67 2.02
C LYS A 52 12.53 34.98 1.20
N LEU A 53 11.58 35.71 0.62
CA LEU A 53 10.54 35.15 -0.25
C LEU A 53 11.13 34.47 -1.48
N VAL A 54 12.15 35.08 -2.11
CA VAL A 54 12.86 34.45 -3.23
C VAL A 54 13.57 33.17 -2.80
N GLY A 55 14.19 33.15 -1.61
CA GLY A 55 14.80 31.95 -1.03
C GLY A 55 13.78 30.82 -0.83
N LEU A 56 12.68 31.12 -0.15
CA LEU A 56 11.59 30.16 0.08
C LEU A 56 10.99 29.63 -1.21
N LYS A 57 10.85 30.47 -2.24
CA LYS A 57 10.35 30.04 -3.55
C LYS A 57 11.29 29.01 -4.19
N ARG A 58 12.61 29.23 -4.14
CA ARG A 58 13.59 28.26 -4.67
C ARG A 58 13.56 26.94 -3.91
N GLU A 59 13.38 26.98 -2.58
CA GLU A 59 13.23 25.76 -1.79
C GLU A 59 11.97 25.00 -2.16
N MET A 60 10.86 25.70 -2.38
CA MET A 60 9.60 25.10 -2.82
C MET A 60 9.76 24.41 -4.19
N ASP A 61 10.41 25.07 -5.16
CA ASP A 61 10.70 24.51 -6.47
C ASP A 61 11.59 23.24 -6.36
N ASP A 62 12.58 23.21 -5.44
CA ASP A 62 13.40 22.02 -5.18
C ASP A 62 12.58 20.86 -4.59
N TYR A 63 11.70 21.16 -3.62
CA TYR A 63 10.81 20.16 -3.05
C TYR A 63 9.84 19.58 -4.09
N GLU A 64 9.29 20.40 -4.99
CA GLU A 64 8.44 19.94 -6.08
C GLU A 64 9.18 18.97 -7.02
N GLN A 65 10.41 19.30 -7.41
CA GLN A 65 11.24 18.41 -8.22
C GLN A 65 11.50 17.07 -7.52
N ARG A 66 11.83 17.11 -6.22
CA ARG A 66 12.07 15.89 -5.43
C ARG A 66 10.81 15.03 -5.29
N ILE A 67 9.63 15.65 -5.16
CA ILE A 67 8.35 14.94 -5.15
C ILE A 67 8.14 14.20 -6.48
N MET A 68 8.32 14.88 -7.62
CA MET A 68 8.18 14.24 -8.93
C MET A 68 9.15 13.05 -9.10
N ASP A 69 10.40 13.21 -8.65
CA ASP A 69 11.39 12.13 -8.70
C ASP A 69 10.98 10.92 -7.85
N TYR A 70 10.38 11.16 -6.68
CA TYR A 70 9.87 10.08 -5.84
C TYR A 70 8.63 9.41 -6.45
N GLU A 71 7.73 10.17 -7.07
CA GLU A 71 6.58 9.60 -7.77
C GLU A 71 7.02 8.72 -8.95
N LEU A 72 8.01 9.15 -9.73
CA LEU A 72 8.56 8.35 -10.82
C LEU A 72 9.20 7.05 -10.30
N LYS A 73 9.93 7.11 -9.18
CA LYS A 73 10.49 5.91 -8.52
C LYS A 73 9.38 5.00 -8.01
N ARG A 74 8.31 5.54 -7.43
CA ARG A 74 7.14 4.78 -6.95
C ARG A 74 6.52 3.97 -8.09
N VAL A 75 6.19 4.62 -9.20
CA VAL A 75 5.63 3.97 -10.40
C VAL A 75 6.57 2.89 -10.95
N ARG A 76 7.88 3.13 -10.93
CA ARG A 76 8.86 2.12 -11.36
C ARG A 76 8.86 0.88 -10.44
N TYR A 77 8.72 1.08 -9.13
CA TYR A 77 8.65 -0.02 -8.17
C TYR A 77 7.33 -0.78 -8.26
N GLU A 78 6.20 -0.09 -8.40
CA GLU A 78 4.89 -0.71 -8.65
C GLU A 78 4.95 -1.66 -9.86
N ARG A 79 5.50 -1.21 -10.99
CA ARG A 79 5.71 -2.06 -12.19
C ARG A 79 6.67 -3.23 -11.97
N LYS A 80 7.61 -3.11 -11.03
CA LYS A 80 8.54 -4.21 -10.71
C LYS A 80 7.82 -5.25 -9.83
N ILE A 81 7.00 -4.80 -8.88
CA ILE A 81 6.21 -5.67 -8.00
C ILE A 81 5.26 -6.52 -8.83
N VAL A 82 4.42 -5.92 -9.68
CA VAL A 82 3.49 -6.66 -10.56
C VAL A 82 4.20 -7.72 -11.42
N ARG A 83 5.38 -7.41 -11.94
CA ARG A 83 6.18 -8.38 -12.72
C ARG A 83 6.69 -9.53 -11.86
N LEU A 84 7.11 -9.25 -10.63
CA LEU A 84 7.60 -10.28 -9.71
C LEU A 84 6.44 -11.15 -9.20
N GLU A 85 5.28 -10.57 -8.92
CA GLU A 85 4.07 -11.31 -8.53
C GLU A 85 3.61 -12.25 -9.64
N ASN A 86 3.53 -11.76 -10.88
CA ASN A 86 3.26 -12.61 -12.05
C ASN A 86 4.28 -13.74 -12.19
N SER A 87 5.57 -13.43 -12.04
CA SER A 87 6.63 -14.45 -12.12
C SER A 87 6.52 -15.49 -11.00
N LEU A 88 6.16 -15.08 -9.79
CA LEU A 88 5.99 -15.98 -8.66
C LEU A 88 4.79 -16.90 -8.91
N PHE A 89 3.66 -16.34 -9.36
CA PHE A 89 2.46 -17.09 -9.71
C PHE A 89 2.75 -18.17 -10.77
N TYR A 90 3.47 -17.84 -11.85
CA TYR A 90 3.84 -18.84 -12.85
C TYR A 90 4.72 -19.96 -12.28
N LYS A 91 5.65 -19.63 -11.38
CA LYS A 91 6.52 -20.62 -10.74
C LYS A 91 5.74 -21.53 -9.80
N GLU A 92 4.81 -21.00 -9.03
CA GLU A 92 3.91 -21.77 -8.18
C GLU A 92 2.99 -22.68 -9.01
N TYR A 93 2.45 -22.18 -10.12
CA TYR A 93 1.69 -22.96 -11.09
C TYR A 93 2.52 -24.12 -11.67
N GLU A 94 3.76 -23.86 -12.11
CA GLU A 94 4.66 -24.89 -12.64
C GLU A 94 4.92 -25.99 -11.60
N ILE A 95 5.17 -25.61 -10.34
CA ILE A 95 5.38 -26.56 -9.25
C ILE A 95 4.14 -27.41 -9.03
N LEU A 96 2.96 -26.79 -8.87
CA LEU A 96 1.72 -27.51 -8.61
C LEU A 96 1.34 -28.42 -9.79
N SER A 97 1.50 -27.93 -11.02
CA SER A 97 1.31 -28.71 -12.25
C SER A 97 2.24 -29.93 -12.28
N ALA A 98 3.51 -29.78 -11.90
CA ALA A 98 4.45 -30.89 -11.82
C ALA A 98 4.02 -31.94 -10.79
N LYS A 99 3.60 -31.51 -9.58
CA LYS A 99 3.07 -32.43 -8.56
C LYS A 99 1.89 -33.25 -9.08
N PHE A 100 0.90 -32.59 -9.69
CA PHE A 100 -0.29 -33.26 -10.24
C PHE A 100 0.09 -34.22 -11.38
N THR A 101 1.00 -33.82 -12.27
CA THR A 101 1.47 -34.68 -13.38
C THR A 101 2.22 -35.90 -12.86
N MET A 102 3.00 -35.76 -11.78
CA MET A 102 3.69 -36.90 -11.15
C MET A 102 2.71 -37.89 -10.53
N VAL A 103 1.68 -37.41 -9.83
CA VAL A 103 0.64 -38.26 -9.26
C VAL A 103 -0.24 -38.90 -10.33
N GLU A 104 -0.49 -38.21 -11.45
CA GLU A 104 -1.17 -38.76 -12.62
C GLU A 104 -0.37 -39.92 -13.23
N ALA A 105 0.95 -39.75 -13.39
CA ALA A 105 1.83 -40.77 -13.94
C ALA A 105 2.09 -41.94 -12.99
N LEU A 106 2.11 -41.68 -11.68
CA LEU A 106 2.43 -42.65 -10.63
C LEU A 106 1.52 -42.45 -9.41
N PRO A 107 0.27 -42.95 -9.46
CA PRO A 107 -0.72 -42.77 -8.38
C PRO A 107 -0.26 -43.32 -7.03
N GLU A 108 0.68 -44.27 -7.00
CA GLU A 108 1.28 -44.87 -5.81
C GLU A 108 2.01 -43.84 -4.94
N LEU A 109 2.51 -42.74 -5.54
CA LEU A 109 3.10 -41.62 -4.79
C LEU A 109 2.09 -40.93 -3.87
N ASN A 110 0.80 -41.14 -4.11
CA ASN A 110 -0.30 -40.51 -3.38
C ASN A 110 -1.31 -41.54 -2.86
N ALA A 111 -0.81 -42.68 -2.38
CA ALA A 111 -1.65 -43.76 -1.88
C ALA A 111 -2.63 -43.27 -0.79
N PRO A 112 -3.93 -43.61 -0.88
CA PRO A 112 -4.90 -43.25 0.15
C PRO A 112 -4.63 -44.05 1.42
N CYS A 113 -4.21 -43.38 2.49
CA CYS A 113 -4.13 -44.00 3.80
C CYS A 113 -5.53 -43.96 4.42
N GLY A 114 -6.27 -45.07 4.35
CA GLY A 114 -7.69 -45.21 4.72
C GLY A 114 -8.02 -45.02 6.20
N SER A 115 -7.56 -43.94 6.80
CA SER A 115 -7.53 -43.74 8.26
C SER A 115 -8.43 -42.59 8.72
N ASN A 116 -8.76 -41.61 7.87
CA ASN A 116 -9.56 -40.45 8.29
C ASN A 116 -10.33 -39.76 7.13
N PRO A 117 -11.68 -39.85 7.10
CA PRO A 117 -12.51 -39.16 6.10
C PRO A 117 -12.36 -37.63 6.08
N PHE A 118 -11.98 -37.01 7.21
CA PHE A 118 -11.75 -35.56 7.27
C PHE A 118 -10.45 -35.15 6.57
N GLU A 119 -9.43 -36.01 6.55
CA GLU A 119 -8.19 -35.77 5.81
C GLU A 119 -8.39 -35.87 4.29
N GLU A 120 -9.31 -36.74 3.85
CA GLU A 120 -9.65 -36.84 2.42
C GLU A 120 -10.39 -35.59 1.92
N LEU A 121 -11.21 -34.95 2.77
CA LEU A 121 -11.92 -33.72 2.43
C LEU A 121 -10.94 -32.57 2.14
N ILE A 122 -10.00 -32.31 3.05
CA ILE A 122 -8.99 -31.24 2.88
C ILE A 122 -8.01 -31.52 1.74
N ARG A 123 -7.84 -32.79 1.36
CA ARG A 123 -7.02 -33.22 0.22
C ARG A 123 -7.74 -33.08 -1.12
N THR A 124 -9.01 -32.69 -1.15
CA THR A 124 -9.70 -32.46 -2.41
C THR A 124 -9.14 -31.19 -3.08
N PRO A 125 -8.68 -31.25 -4.34
CA PRO A 125 -8.27 -30.08 -5.11
C PRO A 125 -9.35 -28.98 -5.07
N GLY A 126 -8.96 -27.74 -4.77
CA GLY A 126 -9.93 -26.64 -4.62
C GLY A 126 -10.59 -26.52 -3.26
N SER A 127 -10.32 -27.42 -2.32
CA SER A 127 -10.83 -27.29 -0.96
C SER A 127 -10.27 -26.02 -0.31
N LEU A 128 -11.17 -25.17 0.15
CA LEU A 128 -10.87 -23.97 0.92
C LEU A 128 -11.00 -24.25 2.42
N ASP A 129 -10.08 -23.70 3.21
CA ASP A 129 -10.15 -23.76 4.68
C ASP A 129 -11.04 -22.62 5.20
N GLU A 130 -12.19 -22.97 5.79
CA GLU A 130 -13.13 -22.04 6.41
C GLU A 130 -12.47 -21.15 7.48
N PHE A 131 -11.45 -21.66 8.19
CA PHE A 131 -10.75 -20.89 9.22
C PHE A 131 -10.00 -19.68 8.65
N ILE A 132 -9.49 -19.78 7.42
CA ILE A 132 -8.82 -18.65 6.74
C ILE A 132 -9.80 -17.49 6.53
N PHE A 133 -11.08 -17.79 6.22
CA PHE A 133 -12.12 -16.77 6.05
C PHE A 133 -12.43 -16.08 7.38
N HIS A 134 -12.61 -16.85 8.46
CA HIS A 134 -12.83 -16.29 9.79
C HIS A 134 -11.68 -15.39 10.26
N LYS A 135 -10.43 -15.84 10.03
CA LYS A 135 -9.25 -15.06 10.36
C LYS A 135 -9.21 -13.76 9.57
N ALA A 136 -9.46 -13.82 8.26
CA ALA A 136 -9.42 -12.65 7.38
C ALA A 136 -10.53 -11.64 7.71
N CYS A 137 -11.75 -12.11 8.01
CA CYS A 137 -12.85 -11.25 8.46
C CYS A 137 -12.54 -10.58 9.81
N ARG A 138 -11.93 -11.31 10.76
CA ARG A 138 -11.50 -10.74 12.04
C ARG A 138 -10.46 -9.63 11.85
N GLU A 139 -9.43 -9.88 11.03
CA GLU A 139 -8.40 -8.89 10.74
C GLU A 139 -8.98 -7.64 10.02
N ALA A 140 -9.93 -7.83 9.11
CA ALA A 140 -10.64 -6.73 8.46
C ALA A 140 -11.46 -5.89 9.46
N TRP A 141 -12.18 -6.54 10.37
CA TRP A 141 -12.97 -5.89 11.41
C TRP A 141 -12.11 -5.09 12.40
N ASP A 142 -10.96 -5.65 12.80
CA ASP A 142 -10.01 -4.98 13.67
C ASP A 142 -9.48 -3.69 13.03
N LYS A 143 -9.24 -3.69 11.71
CA LYS A 143 -8.84 -2.48 10.95
C LYS A 143 -9.95 -1.44 10.88
N GLU A 144 -11.20 -1.86 10.80
CA GLU A 144 -12.36 -0.96 10.73
C GLU A 144 -12.78 -0.39 12.09
N GLY A 145 -12.19 -0.87 13.20
CA GLY A 145 -12.49 -0.38 14.55
C GLY A 145 -13.92 -0.65 15.03
N LYS A 146 -14.56 -1.70 14.48
CA LYS A 146 -15.93 -2.09 14.86
C LYS A 146 -15.93 -2.84 16.20
N ALA A 147 -16.71 -2.35 17.18
CA ALA A 147 -16.97 -3.05 18.44
C ALA A 147 -18.07 -4.11 18.20
N GLY A 148 -17.69 -5.38 18.31
CA GLY A 148 -18.28 -6.47 17.54
C GLY A 148 -19.62 -7.06 17.98
N ASP A 149 -20.38 -7.47 16.98
CA ASP A 149 -21.23 -8.66 17.04
C ASP A 149 -20.45 -9.83 16.41
N GLU A 150 -19.86 -10.70 17.23
CA GLU A 150 -19.12 -11.88 16.76
C GLU A 150 -19.97 -12.79 15.85
N MET A 151 -21.30 -12.74 16.02
CA MET A 151 -22.24 -13.47 15.17
C MET A 151 -22.28 -12.91 13.75
N GLU A 152 -22.22 -11.59 13.59
CA GLU A 152 -22.23 -10.94 12.27
C GLU A 152 -20.91 -11.16 11.52
N MET A 153 -19.76 -11.10 12.19
CA MET A 153 -18.45 -11.44 11.60
C MET A 153 -18.41 -12.90 11.13
N SER A 154 -18.90 -13.80 11.98
CA SER A 154 -18.96 -15.23 11.66
C SER A 154 -19.88 -15.48 10.47
N ALA A 155 -21.04 -14.80 10.39
CA ALA A 155 -21.93 -14.88 9.25
C ALA A 155 -21.29 -14.35 7.96
N GLU A 156 -20.53 -13.25 8.02
CA GLU A 156 -19.78 -12.71 6.89
C GLU A 156 -18.74 -13.72 6.37
N ALA A 157 -17.95 -14.30 7.28
CA ALA A 157 -16.96 -15.33 6.93
C ALA A 157 -17.59 -16.55 6.25
N VAL A 158 -18.70 -17.07 6.78
CA VAL A 158 -19.41 -18.22 6.20
C VAL A 158 -19.98 -17.89 4.82
N ASN A 159 -20.53 -16.69 4.64
CA ASN A 159 -21.06 -16.26 3.35
C ASN A 159 -19.94 -16.12 2.31
N LEU A 160 -18.81 -15.54 2.71
CA LEU A 160 -17.63 -15.40 1.88
C LEU A 160 -17.07 -16.77 1.48
N TYR A 161 -16.95 -17.69 2.44
CA TYR A 161 -16.53 -19.07 2.19
C TYR A 161 -17.42 -19.77 1.16
N ARG A 162 -18.75 -19.67 1.32
CA ARG A 162 -19.72 -20.27 0.38
C ARG A 162 -19.64 -19.66 -1.00
N LEU A 163 -19.52 -18.34 -1.09
CA LEU A 163 -19.41 -17.61 -2.35
C LEU A 163 -18.19 -18.10 -3.13
N TRP A 164 -17.01 -18.07 -2.52
CA TRP A 164 -15.77 -18.43 -3.19
C TRP A 164 -15.66 -19.92 -3.49
N THR A 165 -16.17 -20.77 -2.62
CA THR A 165 -16.31 -22.20 -2.93
C THR A 165 -17.22 -22.42 -4.14
N GLY A 166 -18.32 -21.67 -4.26
CA GLY A 166 -19.20 -21.72 -5.43
C GLY A 166 -18.50 -21.25 -6.71
N LEU A 167 -17.83 -20.10 -6.66
CA LEU A 167 -17.12 -19.52 -7.81
C LEU A 167 -15.97 -20.41 -8.30
N ILE A 168 -15.16 -20.95 -7.39
CA ILE A 168 -14.02 -21.82 -7.75
C ILE A 168 -14.49 -23.11 -8.42
N ASN A 169 -15.63 -23.64 -8.00
CA ASN A 169 -16.21 -24.85 -8.59
C ASN A 169 -17.00 -24.57 -9.88
N ASP A 170 -17.32 -23.32 -10.18
CA ASP A 170 -17.94 -22.94 -11.44
C ASP A 170 -16.95 -23.18 -12.60
N GLU A 171 -17.44 -23.77 -13.69
CA GLU A 171 -16.65 -23.99 -14.89
C GLU A 171 -16.51 -22.73 -15.74
N GLN A 172 -17.43 -21.78 -15.58
CA GLN A 172 -17.46 -20.53 -16.34
C GLN A 172 -16.68 -19.41 -15.66
N TRP A 173 -16.32 -19.58 -14.38
CA TRP A 173 -15.58 -18.56 -13.65
C TRP A 173 -14.07 -18.67 -13.92
N GLU A 174 -13.50 -17.55 -14.37
CA GLU A 174 -12.07 -17.43 -14.65
C GLU A 174 -11.43 -16.41 -13.71
N LEU A 175 -10.32 -16.81 -13.08
CA LEU A 175 -9.49 -15.94 -12.26
C LEU A 175 -8.88 -14.80 -13.08
N TYR A 176 -8.58 -15.07 -14.35
CA TYR A 176 -8.00 -14.13 -15.30
C TYR A 176 -8.83 -14.08 -16.59
N PRO A 177 -9.96 -13.36 -16.60
CA PRO A 177 -10.87 -13.34 -17.75
C PRO A 177 -10.30 -12.62 -18.98
N ALA A 178 -9.19 -11.88 -18.84
CA ALA A 178 -8.59 -11.13 -19.94
C ALA A 178 -7.07 -10.99 -19.81
N GLN A 179 -6.42 -10.66 -20.93
CA GLN A 179 -5.03 -10.21 -20.98
C GLN A 179 -4.99 -8.71 -21.29
N GLY A 180 -4.32 -7.95 -20.43
CA GLY A 180 -4.07 -6.52 -20.58
C GLY A 180 -2.70 -6.21 -21.17
N LEU A 181 -2.45 -4.91 -21.40
CA LEU A 181 -1.18 -4.41 -21.95
C LEU A 181 0.06 -4.76 -21.10
N TYR A 182 -0.13 -5.14 -19.84
CA TYR A 182 0.93 -5.38 -18.87
C TYR A 182 0.90 -6.77 -18.21
N GLY A 183 0.01 -7.68 -18.64
CA GLY A 183 -0.11 -9.03 -18.04
C GLY A 183 -1.54 -9.58 -18.07
N LEU A 184 -1.79 -10.63 -17.28
CA LEU A 184 -3.13 -11.14 -17.03
C LEU A 184 -3.90 -10.09 -16.21
N ILE A 185 -5.17 -9.86 -16.55
CA ILE A 185 -6.08 -9.01 -15.78
C ILE A 185 -6.79 -9.93 -14.80
N GLU A 186 -6.59 -9.70 -13.50
CA GLU A 186 -7.31 -10.43 -12.46
C GLU A 186 -8.77 -10.03 -12.42
N ASN A 187 -9.61 -10.96 -11.98
CA ASN A 187 -11.00 -10.66 -11.71
C ASN A 187 -11.10 -9.57 -10.62
N SER A 188 -11.88 -8.52 -10.87
CA SER A 188 -12.05 -7.38 -9.96
C SER A 188 -12.48 -7.78 -8.55
N ASP A 189 -13.28 -8.85 -8.44
CA ASP A 189 -13.77 -9.36 -7.16
C ASP A 189 -12.61 -9.88 -6.27
N LEU A 190 -11.50 -10.29 -6.88
CA LEU A 190 -10.33 -10.81 -6.20
C LEU A 190 -9.39 -9.69 -5.70
N GLU A 191 -9.27 -8.60 -6.48
CA GLU A 191 -8.53 -7.39 -6.07
C GLU A 191 -9.20 -6.74 -4.85
N GLU A 192 -10.52 -6.53 -4.91
CA GLU A 192 -11.29 -6.01 -3.78
C GLU A 192 -11.18 -6.89 -2.53
N LEU A 193 -11.15 -8.22 -2.74
CA LEU A 193 -10.96 -9.17 -1.66
C LEU A 193 -9.58 -9.05 -1.01
N GLN A 194 -8.52 -8.87 -1.81
CA GLN A 194 -7.16 -8.70 -1.30
C GLN A 194 -7.05 -7.43 -0.46
N ASP A 195 -7.63 -6.33 -0.94
CA ASP A 195 -7.59 -5.04 -0.24
C ASP A 195 -8.35 -5.09 1.09
N LYS A 196 -9.54 -5.72 1.09
CA LYS A 196 -10.39 -5.79 2.28
C LYS A 196 -9.93 -6.85 3.28
N TYR A 197 -9.69 -8.07 2.82
CA TYR A 197 -9.47 -9.25 3.67
C TYR A 197 -8.02 -9.73 3.71
N GLY A 198 -7.14 -9.16 2.88
CA GLY A 198 -5.70 -9.38 2.92
C GLY A 198 -5.18 -10.51 2.03
N ALA A 199 -3.85 -10.54 1.88
CA ALA A 199 -3.16 -11.44 0.96
C ALA A 199 -3.30 -12.93 1.31
N SER A 200 -3.53 -13.28 2.58
CA SER A 200 -3.65 -14.69 3.00
C SER A 200 -4.87 -15.36 2.39
N LEU A 201 -6.03 -14.71 2.45
CA LEU A 201 -7.27 -15.24 1.88
C LEU A 201 -7.20 -15.26 0.35
N TYR A 202 -6.70 -14.17 -0.22
CA TYR A 202 -6.46 -14.02 -1.65
C TYR A 202 -5.60 -15.17 -2.22
N ASN A 203 -4.45 -15.48 -1.59
CA ASN A 203 -3.56 -16.55 -2.03
C ASN A 203 -4.20 -17.94 -1.90
N ALA A 204 -5.01 -18.17 -0.86
CA ALA A 204 -5.73 -19.43 -0.68
C ALA A 204 -6.74 -19.67 -1.82
N ILE A 205 -7.50 -18.64 -2.19
CA ILE A 205 -8.45 -18.68 -3.31
C ILE A 205 -7.73 -18.93 -4.64
N LYS A 206 -6.64 -18.19 -4.91
CA LYS A 206 -5.83 -18.42 -6.11
C LYS A 206 -5.32 -19.85 -6.22
N THR A 207 -4.78 -20.38 -5.12
CA THR A 207 -4.25 -21.74 -5.06
C THR A 207 -5.36 -22.75 -5.34
N ALA A 208 -6.49 -22.64 -4.64
CA ALA A 208 -7.64 -23.53 -4.82
C ALA A 208 -8.18 -23.52 -6.26
N TRP A 209 -8.23 -22.35 -6.92
CA TRP A 209 -8.63 -22.29 -8.34
C TRP A 209 -7.64 -23.02 -9.26
N VAL A 210 -6.33 -22.84 -9.08
CA VAL A 210 -5.32 -23.56 -9.88
C VAL A 210 -5.42 -25.07 -9.66
N GLU A 211 -5.62 -25.50 -8.41
CA GLU A 211 -5.82 -26.92 -8.09
C GLU A 211 -7.03 -27.51 -8.82
N ILE A 212 -8.16 -26.81 -8.88
CA ILE A 212 -9.34 -27.24 -9.65
C ILE A 212 -9.04 -27.36 -11.13
N LEU A 213 -8.31 -26.39 -11.71
CA LEU A 213 -7.90 -26.48 -13.11
C LEU A 213 -7.02 -27.69 -13.37
N LEU A 214 -6.08 -27.98 -12.48
CA LEU A 214 -5.19 -29.12 -12.59
C LEU A 214 -5.94 -30.44 -12.39
N PHE A 215 -6.85 -30.52 -11.42
CA PHE A 215 -7.77 -31.63 -11.25
C PHE A 215 -8.58 -31.92 -12.51
N ARG A 216 -9.20 -30.89 -13.11
CA ARG A 216 -9.95 -31.02 -14.37
C ARG A 216 -9.06 -31.51 -15.52
N ARG A 217 -7.78 -31.12 -15.52
CA ARG A 217 -6.80 -31.50 -16.57
C ARG A 217 -6.27 -32.93 -16.41
N THR A 218 -5.87 -33.33 -15.20
CA THR A 218 -5.13 -34.58 -14.94
C THR A 218 -6.00 -35.69 -14.35
N GLY A 219 -7.21 -35.36 -13.87
CA GLY A 219 -8.11 -36.31 -13.19
C GLY A 219 -7.65 -36.72 -11.78
N VAL A 220 -6.58 -36.13 -11.25
CA VAL A 220 -6.03 -36.44 -9.92
C VAL A 220 -6.96 -35.92 -8.83
N THR A 221 -7.66 -36.82 -8.15
CA THR A 221 -8.75 -36.50 -7.22
C THR A 221 -8.30 -36.10 -5.81
N LEU A 222 -7.05 -36.40 -5.44
CA LEU A 222 -6.47 -36.07 -4.15
C LEU A 222 -5.15 -35.34 -4.33
N LYS A 223 -4.93 -34.29 -3.54
CA LYS A 223 -3.64 -33.62 -3.43
C LYS A 223 -2.57 -34.59 -2.88
N PRO A 224 -1.31 -34.49 -3.34
CA PRO A 224 -0.20 -35.24 -2.76
C PRO A 224 0.00 -34.84 -1.30
N TRP A 225 0.05 -35.81 -0.39
CA TRP A 225 -0.04 -35.55 1.06
C TRP A 225 1.05 -36.25 1.86
N ASN A 226 1.68 -35.51 2.77
CA ASN A 226 2.66 -36.04 3.70
C ASN A 226 1.90 -36.35 5.00
N HIS A 227 1.62 -37.64 5.22
CA HIS A 227 0.86 -38.10 6.38
C HIS A 227 1.60 -37.87 7.70
N ASP A 228 2.91 -38.04 7.72
CA ASP A 228 3.73 -37.82 8.92
C ASP A 228 3.75 -36.34 9.32
N ALA A 229 3.76 -35.44 8.32
CA ALA A 229 3.77 -34.00 8.53
C ALA A 229 2.36 -33.38 8.63
N GLY A 230 1.31 -34.12 8.31
CA GLY A 230 -0.07 -33.63 8.30
C GLY A 230 -0.30 -32.45 7.34
N ARG A 231 0.40 -32.40 6.20
CA ARG A 231 0.31 -31.32 5.21
C ARG A 231 0.52 -31.82 3.78
N GLU A 232 0.23 -30.98 2.80
CA GLU A 232 0.55 -31.26 1.40
C GLU A 232 2.06 -31.54 1.22
N GLN A 233 2.38 -32.55 0.41
CA GLN A 233 3.76 -32.85 0.02
C GLN A 233 4.33 -31.74 -0.85
N THR A 234 5.57 -31.39 -0.59
CA THR A 234 6.39 -30.56 -1.49
C THR A 234 6.79 -31.36 -2.72
N LEU A 235 7.17 -30.65 -3.79
CA LEU A 235 7.69 -31.31 -4.98
C LEU A 235 8.96 -32.13 -4.68
N SER A 236 9.83 -31.63 -3.79
CA SER A 236 11.04 -32.34 -3.36
C SER A 236 10.72 -33.67 -2.67
N GLU A 237 9.75 -33.68 -1.76
CA GLU A 237 9.32 -34.92 -1.07
C GLU A 237 8.80 -35.95 -2.08
N LEU A 238 8.07 -35.54 -3.11
CA LEU A 238 7.63 -36.44 -4.18
C LEU A 238 8.79 -36.97 -5.03
N LEU A 239 9.77 -36.11 -5.34
CA LEU A 239 10.96 -36.49 -6.11
C LEU A 239 11.86 -37.46 -5.34
N GLU A 240 11.90 -37.37 -4.02
CA GLU A 240 12.66 -38.28 -3.15
C GLU A 240 12.03 -39.68 -3.10
N LEU A 241 10.71 -39.80 -3.17
CA LEU A 241 9.99 -41.09 -3.16
C LEU A 241 10.04 -41.82 -4.51
N LEU A 242 10.21 -41.07 -5.60
CA LEU A 242 10.17 -41.57 -6.99
C LEU A 242 11.06 -42.80 -7.25
N PRO A 243 12.35 -42.81 -6.88
CA PRO A 243 13.23 -43.95 -7.16
C PRO A 243 12.77 -45.24 -6.48
N SER A 244 12.43 -45.19 -5.19
CA SER A 244 11.95 -46.35 -4.44
C SER A 244 10.64 -46.89 -4.99
N THR A 245 9.68 -46.01 -5.32
CA THR A 245 8.40 -46.45 -5.89
C THR A 245 8.58 -47.12 -7.25
N ILE A 246 9.50 -46.64 -8.09
CA ILE A 246 9.83 -47.29 -9.37
C ILE A 246 10.47 -48.67 -9.15
N GLU A 247 11.37 -48.80 -8.17
CA GLU A 247 12.00 -50.09 -7.83
C GLU A 247 10.99 -51.11 -7.29
N ASP A 248 10.07 -50.67 -6.43
CA ASP A 248 9.00 -51.52 -5.88
C ASP A 248 8.09 -52.04 -6.99
N LEU A 249 7.67 -51.17 -7.92
CA LEU A 249 6.84 -51.55 -9.07
C LEU A 249 7.58 -52.50 -10.03
N ARG A 250 8.89 -52.33 -10.20
CA ARG A 250 9.72 -53.25 -11.00
C ARG A 250 9.91 -54.60 -10.33
N SER A 251 9.91 -54.64 -9.00
CA SER A 251 10.14 -55.85 -8.21
C SER A 251 8.85 -56.64 -7.92
N GLY A 252 7.69 -55.98 -8.02
CA GLY A 252 6.36 -56.55 -7.84
C GLY A 252 5.71 -57.10 -9.12
N HIS A 253 6.46 -57.24 -10.22
CA HIS A 253 6.04 -57.85 -11.49
C HIS A 253 6.94 -59.02 -11.88
#